data_AF-A0A1J5P0J1-F1
#
_entry.id   AF-A0A1J5P0J1-F1
#
_cell.length_a   1.000
_cell.length_b   1.000
_cell.length_c   1.000
_cell.angle_alpha   90.00
_cell.angle_beta   90.00
_cell.angle_gamma   90.00
#
_symmetry.space_group_name_H-M   'P 1'
#
loop_
_entity.id
_entity.type
_entity.pdbx_description
1 polymer ?
#
loop_
_entity_poly.entity_id
_entity_poly.type
_entity_poly.pdbx_seq_one_letter_code
_entity_poly.pdbx_strand_id
1 'polypeptide(L)'
;MPDAKKMARYSKKDLREVSDNPELTKRDFARAKPFQEVFPDLAASIRKGRGPNKAPTKKLVSLRLSPEVIEHFKSTGAGWQSRIDETLRKAVKRKAP
;
A
#
# COMPACT_ATOMS: atom_id res chain seq x y z
N MET A 1 -15.16 2.97 -7.55
CA MET A 1 -14.56 3.72 -6.43
C MET A 1 -15.05 5.14 -6.56
N PRO A 2 -15.97 5.61 -5.70
CA PRO A 2 -16.44 7.00 -5.80
C PRO A 2 -15.28 7.96 -5.53
N ASP A 3 -15.31 9.08 -6.24
CA ASP A 3 -14.28 10.10 -6.38
C ASP A 3 -13.59 10.50 -5.07
N ALA A 4 -12.29 10.23 -4.99
CA ALA A 4 -11.43 10.78 -3.95
C ALA A 4 -11.30 12.30 -4.16
N LYS A 5 -12.21 13.06 -3.55
CA LYS A 5 -12.18 14.52 -3.46
C LYS A 5 -10.76 14.95 -3.08
N LYS A 6 -10.06 15.66 -3.98
CA LYS A 6 -8.70 16.18 -3.74
C LYS A 6 -8.71 16.97 -2.42
N MET A 7 -8.03 16.44 -1.40
CA MET A 7 -7.82 17.14 -0.13
C MET A 7 -7.12 18.48 -0.42
N ALA A 8 -7.70 19.59 0.04
CA ALA A 8 -7.09 20.90 -0.08
C ALA A 8 -5.73 20.88 0.61
N ARG A 9 -4.67 21.30 -0.09
CA ARG A 9 -3.34 21.47 0.50
C ARG A 9 -3.39 22.64 1.48
N TYR A 10 -2.66 22.54 2.59
CA TYR A 10 -2.47 23.65 3.51
C TYR A 10 -1.91 24.88 2.77
N SER A 11 -2.53 26.03 3.00
CA SER A 11 -2.16 27.31 2.41
C SER A 11 -1.03 28.00 3.20
N LYS A 12 -0.37 28.99 2.59
CA LYS A 12 0.62 29.82 3.29
C LYS A 12 0.01 30.60 4.47
N LYS A 13 -1.30 30.84 4.45
CA LYS A 13 -2.02 31.45 5.57
C LYS A 13 -2.08 30.48 6.75
N ASP A 14 -2.46 29.23 6.49
CA ASP A 14 -2.58 28.17 7.49
C ASP A 14 -1.23 27.94 8.22
N LEU A 15 -0.12 27.97 7.48
CA LEU A 15 1.22 27.81 8.07
C LEU A 15 1.65 28.99 8.94
N ARG A 16 1.21 30.22 8.63
CA ARG A 16 1.50 31.40 9.46
C ARG A 16 0.69 31.39 10.75
N GLU A 17 -0.53 30.89 10.69
CA GLU A 17 -1.43 30.79 11.85
C GLU A 17 -0.89 29.86 12.93
N VAL A 18 -0.11 28.84 12.57
CA VAL A 18 0.51 27.91 13.52
C VAL A 18 2.00 28.16 13.75
N SER A 19 2.53 29.29 13.26
CA SER A 19 3.97 29.59 13.31
C SER A 19 4.49 29.92 14.72
N ASP A 20 3.58 30.23 15.64
CA ASP A 20 3.85 30.53 17.04
C ASP A 20 3.86 29.29 17.95
N ASN A 21 3.66 28.08 17.38
CA ASN A 21 3.68 26.85 18.16
C ASN A 21 5.05 26.66 18.85
N PRO A 22 5.09 26.52 20.19
CA PRO A 22 6.34 26.42 20.92
C PRO A 22 7.11 25.13 20.57
N GLU A 23 8.43 25.20 20.70
CA GLU A 23 9.31 24.05 20.54
C GLU A 23 9.01 22.96 21.58
N LEU A 24 9.05 21.70 21.15
CA LEU A 24 8.85 20.57 22.05
C LEU A 24 10.04 20.44 23.00
N THR A 25 9.76 20.50 24.31
CA THR A 25 10.78 20.36 25.35
C THR A 25 10.94 18.90 25.77
N LYS A 26 12.06 18.58 26.45
CA LYS A 26 12.27 17.26 27.08
C LYS A 26 11.13 16.86 28.02
N ARG A 27 10.52 17.84 28.70
CA ARG A 27 9.39 17.64 29.61
C ARG A 27 8.13 17.20 28.85
N ASP A 28 7.96 17.66 27.62
CA ASP A 28 6.81 17.30 26.78
C ASP A 28 6.92 15.87 26.27
N PHE A 29 8.13 15.45 25.87
CA PHE A 29 8.42 14.05 25.56
C PHE A 29 8.24 13.12 26.76
N ALA A 30 8.63 13.56 27.97
CA ALA A 30 8.41 12.78 29.18
C ALA A 30 6.92 12.54 29.51
N ARG A 31 6.02 13.40 29.02
CA ARG A 31 4.56 13.25 29.17
C ARG A 31 3.89 12.61 27.96
N ALA A 32 4.63 12.32 26.89
CA ALA A 32 4.07 11.74 25.69
C ALA A 32 3.52 10.34 25.97
N LYS A 33 2.36 10.02 25.38
CA LYS A 33 1.74 8.70 25.46
C LYS A 33 1.69 8.06 24.07
N PRO A 34 1.76 6.72 23.96
CA PRO A 34 1.58 6.04 22.70
C PRO A 34 0.25 6.41 22.04
N PHE A 35 0.28 6.67 20.72
CA PHE A 35 -0.91 7.04 19.93
C PHE A 35 -2.09 6.09 20.13
N GLN A 36 -1.80 4.80 20.30
CA GLN A 36 -2.81 3.75 20.46
C GLN A 36 -3.53 3.80 21.80
N GLU A 37 -2.88 4.34 22.83
CA GLU A 37 -3.49 4.53 24.14
C GLU A 37 -4.38 5.77 24.17
N VAL A 38 -3.97 6.83 23.46
CA VAL A 38 -4.73 8.09 23.41
C VAL A 38 -5.91 8.00 22.42
N PHE A 39 -5.75 7.25 21.33
CA PHE A 39 -6.75 7.13 20.26
C PHE A 39 -7.01 5.66 19.87
N PRO A 40 -7.61 4.85 20.76
CA PRO A 40 -7.76 3.41 20.55
C PRO A 40 -8.62 3.05 19.32
N ASP A 41 -9.75 3.73 19.11
CA ASP A 41 -10.66 3.42 18.00
C ASP A 41 -10.06 3.77 16.63
N LEU A 42 -9.32 4.88 16.56
CA LEU A 42 -8.62 5.29 15.34
C LEU A 42 -7.43 4.37 15.05
N ALA A 43 -6.70 3.96 16.08
CA ALA A 43 -5.63 2.96 15.93
C ALA A 43 -6.18 1.61 15.42
N ALA A 44 -7.37 1.20 15.89
CA ALA A 44 -8.04 -0.01 15.43
C ALA A 44 -8.50 0.10 13.97
N SER A 45 -9.02 1.26 13.54
CA SER A 45 -9.48 1.46 12.16
C SER A 45 -8.32 1.49 11.15
N ILE A 46 -7.18 2.08 11.50
CA ILE A 46 -5.98 2.10 10.65
C ILE A 46 -5.43 0.67 10.45
N ARG A 47 -5.38 -0.14 11.51
CA ARG A 47 -4.90 -1.54 11.43
C ARG A 47 -5.78 -2.42 10.54
N LYS A 48 -7.08 -2.15 10.44
CA LYS A 48 -7.99 -2.89 9.53
C LYS A 48 -7.61 -2.72 8.05
N GLY A 49 -6.97 -1.61 7.66
CA GLY A 49 -6.67 -1.32 6.25
C GLY A 49 -5.40 -1.98 5.70
N ARG A 50 -4.46 -2.38 6.55
CA ARG A 50 -3.18 -2.97 6.12
C ARG A 50 -2.78 -4.12 7.03
N GLY A 51 -3.47 -5.24 6.88
CA GLY A 51 -3.04 -6.49 7.50
C GLY A 51 -1.69 -6.95 6.94
N PRO A 52 -0.91 -7.76 7.69
CA PRO A 52 0.19 -8.49 7.11
C PRO A 52 -0.33 -9.26 5.90
N ASN A 53 0.42 -9.22 4.79
CA ASN A 53 0.07 -9.90 3.55
C ASN A 53 -0.08 -11.40 3.87
N LYS A 54 -1.30 -11.87 4.16
CA LYS A 54 -1.53 -13.26 4.60
C LYS A 54 -1.05 -14.17 3.47
N ALA A 55 -0.09 -15.02 3.81
CA ALA A 55 0.61 -15.90 2.89
C ALA A 55 -0.36 -16.86 2.14
N PRO A 56 0.03 -17.34 0.94
CA PRO A 56 1.33 -17.17 0.30
C PRO A 56 1.41 -15.93 -0.59
N THR A 57 2.41 -15.09 -0.33
CA THR A 57 2.78 -13.98 -1.21
C THR A 57 3.42 -14.51 -2.49
N LYS A 58 3.11 -13.89 -3.63
CA LYS A 58 3.80 -14.20 -4.89
C LYS A 58 5.29 -13.96 -4.70
N LYS A 59 6.13 -14.91 -5.11
CA LYS A 59 7.59 -14.75 -5.07
C LYS A 59 8.02 -13.98 -6.31
N LEU A 60 8.73 -12.88 -6.12
CA LEU A 60 9.39 -12.18 -7.22
C LEU A 60 10.60 -13.01 -7.65
N VAL A 61 10.58 -13.54 -8.87
CA VAL A 61 11.69 -14.29 -9.45
C VAL A 61 12.09 -13.66 -10.78
N SER A 62 13.39 -13.67 -11.09
CA SER A 62 13.89 -13.26 -12.40
C SER A 62 13.76 -14.44 -13.37
N LEU A 63 12.72 -14.43 -14.21
CA LEU A 63 12.42 -15.45 -15.21
C LEU A 63 12.52 -14.85 -16.61
N ARG A 64 13.22 -15.51 -17.52
CA ARG A 64 13.24 -15.18 -18.95
C ARG A 64 12.12 -15.94 -19.66
N LEU A 65 11.33 -15.23 -20.46
CA LEU A 65 10.26 -15.77 -21.29
C LEU A 65 10.53 -15.44 -22.75
N SER A 66 9.97 -16.22 -23.69
CA SER A 66 10.12 -15.92 -25.12
C SER A 66 9.47 -14.56 -25.46
N PRO A 67 10.00 -13.82 -26.46
CA PRO A 67 9.46 -12.51 -26.85
C PRO A 67 7.97 -12.57 -27.20
N GLU A 68 7.55 -13.59 -27.95
CA GLU A 68 6.15 -13.82 -28.36
C GLU A 68 5.18 -13.90 -27.17
N VAL A 69 5.59 -14.51 -26.06
CA VAL A 69 4.78 -14.62 -24.83
C VAL A 69 4.66 -13.26 -24.17
N ILE A 70 5.77 -12.53 -24.07
CA ILE A 70 5.79 -11.19 -23.46
C ILE A 70 4.91 -10.23 -24.27
N GLU A 71 5.05 -10.23 -25.60
CA GLU A 71 4.28 -9.37 -26.51
C GLU A 71 2.78 -9.70 -26.44
N HIS A 72 2.42 -10.98 -26.51
CA HIS A 72 1.04 -11.42 -26.38
C HIS A 72 0.40 -10.89 -25.09
N PHE A 73 1.02 -11.13 -23.92
CA PHE A 73 0.44 -10.68 -22.67
C PHE A 73 0.48 -9.16 -22.54
N LYS A 74 1.56 -8.46 -22.92
CA LYS A 74 1.60 -6.99 -22.86
C LYS A 74 0.52 -6.33 -23.71
N SER A 75 0.16 -6.91 -24.86
CA SER A 75 -0.93 -6.40 -25.72
C SER A 75 -2.29 -6.36 -25.00
N THR A 76 -2.49 -7.18 -23.96
CA THR A 76 -3.71 -7.21 -23.15
C THR A 76 -3.81 -6.06 -22.14
N GLY A 77 -2.82 -5.15 -22.12
CA GLY A 77 -2.83 -3.93 -21.31
C GLY A 77 -2.57 -4.15 -19.82
N ALA A 78 -3.01 -3.21 -18.99
CA ALA A 78 -2.80 -3.24 -17.54
C ALA A 78 -3.23 -4.60 -16.94
N GLY A 79 -2.42 -5.13 -16.02
CA GLY A 79 -2.66 -6.44 -15.41
C GLY A 79 -2.08 -7.65 -16.17
N TRP A 80 -1.35 -7.45 -17.28
CA TRP A 80 -0.79 -8.55 -18.06
C TRP A 80 0.10 -9.50 -17.26
N GLN A 81 0.86 -9.00 -16.28
CA GLN A 81 1.68 -9.81 -15.37
C GLN A 81 0.83 -10.75 -14.51
N SER A 82 -0.40 -10.37 -14.16
CA SER A 82 -1.32 -11.25 -13.43
C SER A 82 -1.92 -12.30 -14.35
N ARG A 83 -2.24 -11.95 -15.61
CA ARG A 83 -2.77 -12.91 -16.59
C ARG A 83 -1.77 -14.01 -16.95
N ILE A 84 -0.49 -13.64 -17.09
CA ILE A 84 0.56 -14.64 -17.37
C ILE A 84 0.77 -15.57 -16.17
N ASP A 85 0.79 -15.03 -14.95
CA ASP A 85 0.85 -15.83 -13.71
C ASP A 85 -0.33 -16.82 -13.59
N GLU A 86 -1.55 -16.37 -13.88
CA GLU A 86 -2.73 -17.25 -13.90
C GLU A 86 -2.62 -18.36 -14.94
N THR A 87 -2.08 -18.05 -16.12
CA THR A 87 -1.88 -19.03 -17.20
C THR A 87 -0.87 -20.10 -16.78
N LEU A 88 0.26 -19.69 -16.21
CA LEU A 88 1.26 -20.61 -15.68
C LEU A 88 0.69 -21.46 -14.53
N ARG A 89 -0.10 -20.86 -13.63
CA ARG A 89 -0.77 -21.59 -12.55
C ARG A 89 -1.75 -22.66 -13.07
N LYS A 90 -2.53 -22.35 -14.10
CA LYS A 90 -3.42 -23.32 -14.75
C LYS A 90 -2.63 -24.46 -15.40
N ALA A 91 -1.51 -24.15 -16.06
CA ALA A 91 -0.64 -25.15 -16.66
C ALA A 91 -0.03 -26.11 -15.62
N VAL A 92 0.38 -25.61 -14.45
CA VAL A 92 0.86 -26.43 -13.32
C VAL A 92 -0.25 -27.35 -12.81
N LYS A 93 -1.47 -26.82 -12.60
CA LYS A 93 -2.62 -27.63 -12.14
C LYS A 93 -2.98 -28.76 -13.11
N ARG A 94 -2.90 -28.50 -14.42
CA ARG A 94 -3.18 -29.51 -15.46
C ARG A 94 -2.14 -30.64 -15.48
N LYS A 95 -0.91 -30.37 -15.04
CA LYS A 95 0.19 -31.36 -14.98
C LYS A 95 0.25 -32.13 -13.66
N ALA A 96 -0.55 -31.77 -12.66
CA ALA A 96 -0.66 -32.56 -11.44
C ALA A 96 -1.46 -33.84 -11.75
N PRO A 97 -1.02 -35.03 -11.28
CA PRO A 97 -1.82 -36.25 -11.37
C PRO A 97 -3.14 -36.12 -10.60
#